data_AF-A0AAE4KXM2-F1
#
_entry.id   AF-A0AAE4KXM2-F1
#
_cell.length_a   1.000
_cell.length_b   1.000
_cell.length_c   1.000
_cell.angle_alpha   90.00
_cell.angle_beta   90.00
_cell.angle_gamma   90.00
#
_symmetry.space_group_name_H-M   'P 1'
#
loop_
_entity.id
_entity.type
_entity.pdbx_description
1 polymer ?
#
loop_
_entity_poly.entity_id
_entity_poly.type
_entity_poly.pdbx_seq_one_letter_code
_entity_poly.pdbx_strand_id
1 'polypeptide(L)'
;MIEEKYTDMSLTDEQASLLGFKSFSESEQYIQVKDVRYTLDEFNRIGDYLLGRNLSNDQQVVLDWLKEQVSIGSGIQYVLWEFTDNVYEEPAEYSVSEQTKAWLELTEQEQFQVLAAFAEWGNKSNE
;
A
#
# COMPACT_ATOMS: atom_id res chain seq x y z
N MET A 1 -12.46 44.71 40.71
CA MET A 1 -11.57 43.84 39.91
C MET A 1 -12.33 43.54 38.64
N ILE A 2 -11.86 44.04 37.49
CA ILE A 2 -12.48 43.76 36.19
C ILE A 2 -11.76 42.52 35.68
N GLU A 3 -12.43 41.37 35.66
CA GLU A 3 -11.90 40.17 35.02
C GLU A 3 -11.89 40.41 33.50
N GLU A 4 -10.69 40.56 32.93
CA GLU A 4 -10.53 40.50 31.48
C GLU A 4 -10.85 39.07 31.02
N LYS A 5 -12.07 38.89 30.51
CA LYS A 5 -12.46 37.68 29.79
C LYS A 5 -11.67 37.64 28.47
N TYR A 6 -10.51 36.99 28.49
CA TYR A 6 -9.85 36.58 27.25
C TYR A 6 -10.81 35.63 26.54
N THR A 7 -11.41 36.15 25.47
CA THR A 7 -12.24 35.34 24.58
C THR A 7 -11.24 34.64 23.67
N ASP A 8 -11.17 33.32 23.77
CA ASP A 8 -10.35 32.53 22.85
C ASP A 8 -10.86 32.76 21.42
N MET A 9 -10.02 33.41 20.61
CA MET A 9 -10.29 33.72 19.20
C MET A 9 -9.64 32.68 18.27
N SER A 10 -9.23 31.53 18.78
CA SER A 10 -8.74 30.45 17.93
C SER A 10 -9.86 29.96 17.00
N LEU A 11 -9.51 29.79 15.73
CA LEU A 11 -10.40 29.17 14.76
C LEU A 11 -10.52 27.69 15.08
N THR A 12 -11.73 27.14 14.98
CA THR A 12 -11.92 25.69 15.01
C THR A 12 -11.31 25.05 13.77
N ASP A 13 -10.96 23.76 13.82
CA ASP A 13 -10.40 23.03 12.67
C ASP A 13 -11.29 23.12 11.42
N GLU A 14 -12.61 23.15 11.62
CA GLU A 14 -13.61 23.32 10.56
C GLU A 14 -13.53 24.72 9.91
N GLN A 15 -13.33 25.76 10.72
CA GLN A 15 -13.15 27.14 10.25
C GLN A 15 -11.81 27.35 9.54
N ALA A 16 -10.74 26.69 10.02
CA ALA A 16 -9.44 26.71 9.37
C ALA A 16 -9.50 26.02 7.99
N SER A 17 -10.17 24.87 7.91
CA SER A 17 -10.37 24.11 6.67
C SER A 17 -11.09 24.91 5.58
N LEU A 18 -12.14 25.67 5.95
CA LEU A 18 -12.88 26.56 5.04
C LEU A 18 -12.01 27.66 4.43
N LEU A 19 -10.95 28.07 5.12
CA LEU A 19 -9.98 29.07 4.66
C LEU A 19 -8.78 28.46 3.92
N GLY A 20 -8.80 27.14 3.69
CA GLY A 20 -7.71 26.42 3.03
C GLY A 20 -6.52 26.11 3.95
N PHE A 21 -6.63 26.41 5.26
CA PHE A 21 -5.64 26.00 6.24
C PHE A 21 -5.96 24.58 6.71
N LYS A 22 -5.11 23.62 6.34
CA LYS A 22 -5.17 22.28 6.91
C LYS A 22 -4.52 22.32 8.29
N SER A 23 -5.33 22.09 9.32
CA SER A 23 -4.88 21.72 10.66
C SER A 23 -4.30 20.30 10.56
N PHE A 24 -3.04 20.14 10.99
CA PHE A 24 -2.38 18.85 11.05
C PHE A 24 -2.08 18.59 12.53
N SER A 25 -2.54 17.48 13.07
CA SER A 25 -2.17 17.08 14.43
C SER A 25 -0.65 16.89 14.49
N GLU A 26 -0.01 17.37 15.56
CA GLU A 26 1.46 17.43 15.77
C GLU A 26 2.23 16.10 15.65
N SER A 27 1.58 15.00 15.28
CA SER A 27 2.14 13.67 15.13
C SER A 27 2.62 13.30 13.73
N GLU A 28 2.29 14.06 12.68
CA GLU A 28 2.73 13.73 11.33
C GLU A 28 4.14 14.29 11.04
N GLN A 29 5.10 13.38 10.83
CA GLN A 29 6.45 13.76 10.38
C GLN A 29 6.41 14.05 8.87
N TYR A 30 7.00 15.17 8.48
CA TYR A 30 7.06 15.60 7.08
C TYR A 30 8.50 15.70 6.58
N ILE A 31 8.68 15.40 5.30
CA ILE A 31 9.93 15.57 4.57
C ILE A 31 9.69 16.60 3.48
N GLN A 32 10.53 17.64 3.44
CA GLN A 32 10.45 18.69 2.42
C GLN A 32 11.54 18.50 1.37
N VAL A 33 11.14 18.40 0.10
CA VAL A 33 12.05 18.32 -1.04
C VAL A 33 11.72 19.48 -1.98
N LYS A 34 12.63 20.46 -2.06
CA LYS A 34 12.39 21.75 -2.75
C LYS A 34 11.11 22.41 -2.21
N ASP A 35 10.17 22.72 -3.10
CA ASP A 35 8.91 23.41 -2.81
C ASP A 35 7.74 22.45 -2.52
N VAL A 36 8.02 21.14 -2.43
CA VAL A 36 7.01 20.11 -2.18
C VAL A 36 7.24 19.49 -0.80
N ARG A 37 6.16 19.39 -0.02
CA ARG A 37 6.13 18.71 1.28
C ARG A 37 5.45 17.35 1.12
N TYR A 38 6.11 16.33 1.63
CA TYR A 38 5.61 14.96 1.68
C TYR A 38 5.39 14.57 3.14
N THR A 39 4.37 13.76 3.40
CA THR A 39 4.36 12.95 4.62
C THR A 39 5.51 11.94 4.56
N LEU A 40 5.95 11.44 5.71
CA LEU A 40 6.95 10.37 5.75
C LEU A 40 6.52 9.14 4.91
N ASP A 41 5.22 8.78 4.96
CA ASP A 41 4.64 7.70 4.17
C ASP A 41 4.71 7.95 2.65
N GLU A 42 4.36 9.16 2.21
CA GLU A 42 4.45 9.54 0.80
C GLU A 42 5.90 9.50 0.31
N PHE A 43 6.83 10.03 1.11
CA PHE A 43 8.24 10.03 0.79
C PHE A 43 8.82 8.60 0.70
N ASN A 44 8.46 7.72 1.64
CA ASN A 44 8.89 6.32 1.62
C ASN A 44 8.33 5.57 0.42
N ARG A 45 7.06 5.80 0.04
CA ARG A 45 6.48 5.22 -1.19
C ARG A 45 7.22 5.67 -2.45
N ILE A 46 7.63 6.93 -2.51
CA ILE A 46 8.44 7.46 -3.61
C ILE A 46 9.85 6.83 -3.58
N GLY A 47 10.45 6.68 -2.39
CA GLY A 47 11.74 5.99 -2.21
C GLY A 47 11.70 4.55 -2.72
N ASP A 48 10.69 3.79 -2.33
CA ASP A 48 10.41 2.44 -2.81
C ASP A 48 10.30 2.38 -4.34
N TYR A 49 9.57 3.34 -4.92
CA TYR A 49 9.37 3.44 -6.36
C TYR A 49 10.66 3.79 -7.11
N LEU A 50 11.43 4.77 -6.61
CA LEU A 50 12.65 5.27 -7.25
C LEU A 50 13.85 4.35 -7.10
N LEU A 51 13.96 3.64 -5.97
CA LEU A 51 15.03 2.69 -5.72
C LEU A 51 14.83 1.38 -6.50
N GLY A 52 13.70 1.24 -7.19
CA GLY A 52 13.30 0.02 -7.87
C GLY A 52 13.28 -1.11 -6.87
N ARG A 53 12.17 -1.26 -6.12
CA ARG A 53 11.97 -2.38 -5.17
C ARG A 53 12.55 -3.66 -5.76
N ASN A 54 13.71 -4.07 -5.24
CA ASN A 54 14.16 -5.44 -5.42
C ASN A 54 13.20 -6.25 -4.57
N LEU A 55 12.24 -6.88 -5.22
CA LEU A 55 11.38 -7.85 -4.57
C LEU A 55 12.28 -8.92 -3.92
N SER A 56 11.92 -9.34 -2.72
CA SER A 56 12.54 -10.52 -2.11
C SER A 56 12.30 -11.74 -3.00
N ASN A 57 13.06 -12.82 -2.77
CA ASN A 57 12.87 -14.05 -3.53
C ASN A 57 11.41 -14.56 -3.43
N ASP A 58 10.81 -14.49 -2.24
CA ASP A 58 9.44 -14.95 -2.00
C ASP A 58 8.42 -14.04 -2.68
N GLN A 59 8.64 -12.72 -2.65
CA GLN A 59 7.82 -11.76 -3.40
C GLN A 59 7.89 -12.00 -4.92
N GLN A 60 9.07 -12.35 -5.43
CA GLN A 60 9.28 -12.63 -6.84
C GLN A 60 8.59 -13.93 -7.27
N VAL A 61 8.67 -15.00 -6.46
CA VAL A 61 7.97 -16.26 -6.68
C VAL A 61 6.47 -16.04 -6.82
N VAL A 62 5.88 -15.27 -5.89
CA VAL A 62 4.44 -14.95 -5.94
C VAL A 62 4.11 -14.13 -7.18
N LEU A 63 4.89 -13.09 -7.47
CA LEU A 63 4.65 -12.22 -8.62
C LEU A 63 4.67 -12.98 -9.95
N ASP A 64 5.65 -13.87 -10.13
CA ASP A 64 5.78 -14.61 -11.38
C ASP A 64 4.66 -15.63 -11.57
N TRP A 65 4.21 -16.27 -10.49
CA TRP A 65 3.02 -17.12 -10.54
C TRP A 65 1.76 -16.34 -10.96
N LEU A 66 1.52 -15.15 -10.38
CA LEU A 66 0.37 -14.32 -10.74
C LEU A 66 0.36 -13.95 -12.24
N LYS A 67 1.54 -13.60 -12.79
CA LYS A 67 1.69 -13.30 -14.23
C LYS A 67 1.44 -14.51 -15.09
N GLU A 68 1.97 -15.67 -14.70
CA GLU A 68 1.77 -16.94 -15.40
C GLU A 68 0.27 -17.27 -15.47
N GLN A 69 -0.43 -17.27 -14.34
CA GLN A 69 -1.85 -17.63 -14.28
C GLN A 69 -2.75 -16.72 -15.12
N VAL A 70 -2.44 -15.42 -15.20
CA VAL A 70 -3.16 -14.53 -16.10
C VAL A 70 -2.85 -14.85 -17.56
N SER A 71 -1.59 -15.16 -17.88
CA SER A 71 -1.12 -15.44 -19.24
C SER A 71 -1.69 -16.74 -19.83
N ILE A 72 -1.94 -17.75 -19.00
CA ILE A 72 -2.63 -19.00 -19.44
C ILE A 72 -4.15 -18.84 -19.62
N GLY A 73 -4.68 -17.62 -19.45
CA GLY A 73 -6.06 -17.28 -19.82
C GLY A 73 -7.09 -17.51 -18.71
N SER A 74 -6.66 -17.77 -17.48
CA SER A 74 -7.55 -17.94 -16.32
C SER A 74 -8.33 -16.65 -16.00
N GLY A 75 -7.80 -15.49 -16.41
CA GLY A 75 -8.39 -14.17 -16.16
C GLY A 75 -8.15 -13.69 -14.73
N ILE A 76 -7.97 -12.36 -14.58
CA ILE A 76 -7.51 -11.76 -13.31
C ILE A 76 -8.39 -12.11 -12.10
N GLN A 77 -9.71 -12.26 -12.30
CA GLN A 77 -10.65 -12.61 -11.25
C GLN A 77 -10.39 -14.03 -10.69
N TYR A 78 -10.13 -15.00 -11.56
CA TYR A 78 -9.87 -16.38 -11.13
C TYR A 78 -8.54 -16.48 -10.40
N VAL A 79 -7.50 -15.81 -10.94
CA VAL A 79 -6.16 -15.79 -10.33
C VAL A 79 -6.20 -15.21 -8.91
N LEU A 80 -6.91 -14.09 -8.72
CA LEU A 80 -7.07 -13.50 -7.39
C LEU A 80 -7.93 -14.36 -6.46
N TRP A 81 -8.94 -15.05 -6.99
CA TRP A 81 -9.76 -15.97 -6.20
C TRP A 81 -8.95 -17.18 -5.71
N GLU A 82 -8.29 -17.92 -6.60
CA GLU A 82 -7.46 -19.10 -6.29
C GLU A 82 -6.38 -18.78 -5.23
N PHE A 83 -5.86 -17.55 -5.32
CA PHE A 83 -4.89 -17.04 -4.38
C PHE A 83 -5.43 -16.81 -2.96
N THR A 84 -6.69 -16.37 -2.85
CA THR A 84 -7.38 -16.15 -1.57
C THR A 84 -8.15 -17.36 -1.06
N ASP A 85 -8.41 -18.35 -1.92
CA ASP A 85 -9.21 -19.53 -1.57
C ASP A 85 -8.50 -20.43 -0.55
N ASN A 86 -7.16 -20.50 -0.62
CA ASN A 86 -6.31 -21.15 0.39
C ASN A 86 -6.36 -20.49 1.79
N VAL A 87 -7.00 -19.32 1.94
CA VAL A 87 -7.23 -18.67 3.24
C VAL A 87 -8.51 -19.21 3.92
N TYR A 88 -9.41 -19.83 3.16
CA TYR A 88 -10.73 -20.28 3.65
C TYR A 88 -10.83 -21.78 3.91
N GLU A 89 -10.00 -22.61 3.28
CA GLU A 89 -9.94 -24.04 3.59
C GLU A 89 -8.78 -24.31 4.54
N GLU A 90 -9.05 -24.93 5.71
CA GLU A 90 -7.99 -25.56 6.50
C GLU A 90 -7.18 -26.43 5.54
N PRO A 91 -5.84 -26.26 5.44
CA PRO A 91 -5.06 -26.94 4.42
C PRO A 91 -5.15 -28.43 4.68
N ALA A 92 -6.04 -29.08 3.94
CA ALA A 92 -6.37 -30.48 4.11
C ALA A 92 -5.22 -31.32 3.56
N GLU A 93 -4.10 -31.45 4.27
CA GLU A 93 -2.98 -32.38 3.99
C GLU A 93 -2.42 -32.42 2.54
N TYR A 94 -2.83 -31.53 1.65
CA TYR A 94 -2.31 -31.38 0.30
C TYR A 94 -1.15 -30.40 0.33
N SER A 95 -0.06 -30.73 -0.37
CA SER A 95 1.14 -29.93 -0.39
C SER A 95 0.81 -28.50 -0.80
N VAL A 96 0.83 -27.58 0.18
CA VAL A 96 0.73 -26.14 -0.08
C VAL A 96 1.78 -25.81 -1.13
N SER A 97 1.34 -25.27 -2.26
CA SER A 97 2.22 -24.94 -3.39
C SER A 97 3.24 -23.87 -2.97
N GLU A 98 4.38 -23.81 -3.66
CA GLU A 98 5.49 -22.94 -3.26
C GLU A 98 5.07 -21.45 -3.23
N GLN A 99 4.26 -21.02 -4.19
CA GLN A 99 3.72 -19.65 -4.20
C GLN A 99 2.78 -19.36 -3.02
N THR A 100 2.00 -20.33 -2.58
CA THR A 100 1.08 -20.15 -1.45
C THR A 100 1.85 -20.11 -0.14
N LYS A 101 2.90 -20.93 0.01
CA LYS A 101 3.84 -20.84 1.14
C LYS A 101 4.53 -19.48 1.16
N ALA A 102 5.09 -19.07 0.04
CA ALA A 102 5.75 -17.77 -0.09
C ALA A 102 4.80 -16.64 0.30
N TRP A 103 3.55 -16.64 -0.20
CA TRP A 103 2.54 -15.64 0.14
C TRP A 103 2.19 -15.58 1.64
N LEU A 104 2.07 -16.73 2.30
CA LEU A 104 1.78 -16.81 3.74
C LEU A 104 2.97 -16.36 4.61
N GLU A 105 4.18 -16.43 4.09
CA GLU A 105 5.40 -15.96 4.77
C GLU A 105 5.63 -14.44 4.59
N LEU A 106 4.98 -13.81 3.60
CA LEU A 106 5.04 -12.36 3.40
C LEU A 106 4.26 -11.61 4.49
N THR A 107 4.81 -10.48 4.93
CA THR A 107 4.07 -9.49 5.70
C THR A 107 2.97 -8.83 4.85
N GLU A 108 1.95 -8.26 5.49
CA GLU A 108 0.88 -7.53 4.79
C GLU A 108 1.45 -6.42 3.88
N GLN A 109 2.49 -5.72 4.33
CA GLN A 109 3.18 -4.73 3.49
C GLN A 109 3.76 -5.38 2.23
N GLU A 110 4.51 -6.47 2.37
CA GLU A 110 5.14 -7.18 1.24
C GLU A 110 4.11 -7.76 0.27
N GLN A 111 2.97 -8.22 0.77
CA GLN A 111 1.84 -8.65 -0.03
C GLN A 111 1.32 -7.52 -0.93
N PHE A 112 1.11 -6.32 -0.37
CA PHE A 112 0.73 -5.14 -1.16
C PHE A 112 1.82 -4.74 -2.17
N GLN A 113 3.10 -4.93 -1.84
CA GLN A 113 4.19 -4.65 -2.78
C GLN A 113 4.13 -5.58 -4.01
N VAL A 114 3.85 -6.87 -3.81
CA VAL A 114 3.65 -7.84 -4.91
C VAL A 114 2.44 -7.46 -5.76
N LEU A 115 1.31 -7.13 -5.14
CA LEU A 115 0.11 -6.70 -5.87
C LEU A 115 0.33 -5.42 -6.68
N ALA A 116 1.09 -4.46 -6.14
CA ALA A 116 1.47 -3.25 -6.87
C ALA A 116 2.33 -3.57 -8.10
N ALA A 117 3.36 -4.41 -7.94
CA ALA A 117 4.21 -4.83 -9.05
C ALA A 117 3.43 -5.63 -10.11
N PHE A 118 2.47 -6.45 -9.68
CA PHE A 118 1.58 -7.18 -10.57
C PHE A 118 0.65 -6.24 -11.37
N ALA A 119 0.07 -5.23 -10.73
CA ALA A 119 -0.74 -4.22 -11.41
C ALA A 119 0.07 -3.40 -12.43
N GLU A 120 1.30 -3.01 -12.09
CA GLU A 120 2.20 -2.32 -13.01
C GLU A 120 2.52 -3.17 -14.25
N TRP A 121 2.79 -4.46 -14.06
CA TRP A 121 3.01 -5.40 -15.17
C TRP A 121 1.76 -5.52 -16.06
N GLY A 122 0.57 -5.66 -15.47
CA GLY A 122 -0.68 -5.78 -16.22
C GLY A 122 -0.99 -4.52 -17.04
N ASN A 123 -0.69 -3.34 -16.53
CA ASN A 123 -0.86 -2.08 -17.25
C ASN A 123 0.09 -1.98 -18.47
N LYS A 124 1.36 -2.36 -18.31
CA LYS A 124 2.35 -2.37 -19.42
C LYS A 124 2.05 -3.41 -20.49
N SER A 125 1.36 -4.50 -20.15
CA SER A 125 1.07 -5.59 -21.09
C SER A 125 -0.16 -5.32 -21.97
N ASN A 126 -0.92 -4.24 -21.68
CA ASN A 126 -2.12 -3.84 -22.40
C ASN A 126 -1.95 -2.53 -23.20
N GLU A 127 -0.72 -2.01 -23.31
CA GLU A 127 -0.33 -0.97 -24.27
C GLU A 127 0.13 -1.59 -25.61
#